data_AF-A0A1G0Z6G9-F1
#
_entry.id   AF-A0A1G0Z6G9-F1
#
_cell.length_a   1.000
_cell.length_b   1.000
_cell.length_c   1.000
_cell.angle_alpha   90.00
_cell.angle_beta   90.00
_cell.angle_gamma   90.00
#
_symmetry.space_group_name_H-M   'P 1'
#
loop_
_entity.id
_entity.type
_entity.pdbx_description
1 polymer ?
#
loop_
_entity_poly.entity_id
_entity_poly.type
_entity_poly.pdbx_seq_one_letter_code
_entity_poly.pdbx_strand_id
1 'polypeptide(L)'
;MPLWVKIYVTVYLLFVVSNLGYLMYVRSKLWIMLYDFSSGLYLSFLMLAYWSVKLNPLIGPIHVPFFAAIIAMEVYLTIWGRFDELGVKLPEISDEDAEIAKTVSILFSSPAYICGSLLCFDVLMKYKF
;
A
#
# COMPACT_ATOMS: atom_id res chain seq x y z
N MET A 1 -19.71 7.65 -0.48
CA MET A 1 -18.84 6.69 0.23
C MET A 1 -19.51 6.21 1.52
N PRO A 2 -19.69 4.89 1.68
CA PRO A 2 -20.23 4.27 2.90
C PRO A 2 -19.40 4.57 4.16
N LEU A 3 -20.02 4.50 5.34
CA LEU A 3 -19.35 4.79 6.62
C LEU A 3 -18.20 3.81 6.91
N TRP A 4 -18.40 2.51 6.64
CA TRP A 4 -17.38 1.49 6.88
C TRP A 4 -16.11 1.72 6.05
N VAL A 5 -16.24 2.23 4.83
CA VAL A 5 -15.08 2.61 3.99
C VAL A 5 -14.33 3.77 4.63
N LYS A 6 -15.03 4.78 5.15
CA LYS A 6 -14.39 5.91 5.86
C LYS A 6 -13.59 5.41 7.05
N ILE A 7 -14.18 4.52 7.86
CA ILE A 7 -13.51 3.93 9.01
C ILE A 7 -12.27 3.17 8.56
N TYR A 8 -12.41 2.30 7.55
CA TYR A 8 -11.29 1.51 7.04
C TYR A 8 -10.15 2.39 6.50
N VAL A 9 -10.44 3.41 5.67
CA VAL A 9 -9.42 4.34 5.16
C VAL A 9 -8.71 5.06 6.30
N THR A 10 -9.45 5.50 7.33
CA THR A 10 -8.86 6.15 8.51
C THR A 10 -7.94 5.20 9.26
N VAL A 11 -8.35 3.95 9.51
CA VAL A 11 -7.50 2.96 10.19
C VAL A 11 -6.28 2.62 9.34
N TYR A 12 -6.44 2.52 8.01
CA TYR A 12 -5.35 2.31 7.08
C TYR A 12 -4.33 3.45 7.09
N LEU A 13 -4.78 4.71 7.11
CA LEU A 13 -3.89 5.86 7.27
C LEU A 13 -3.16 5.86 8.61
N LEU A 14 -3.84 5.49 9.70
CA LEU A 14 -3.18 5.33 11.01
C LEU A 14 -2.11 4.24 10.97
N PHE A 15 -2.35 3.16 10.25
CA PHE A 15 -1.36 2.10 10.04
C PHE A 15 -0.15 2.60 9.25
N VAL A 16 -0.37 3.32 8.14
CA VAL A 16 0.71 3.92 7.33
C VAL A 16 1.57 4.88 8.15
N VAL A 17 0.96 5.74 8.98
CA VAL A 17 1.68 6.67 9.85
C VAL A 17 2.44 5.92 10.95
N SER A 18 1.82 4.88 11.53
CA SER A 18 2.47 4.04 12.55
C SER A 18 3.68 3.31 11.97
N ASN A 19 3.57 2.79 10.74
CA ASN A 19 4.65 2.10 10.06
C ASN A 19 5.82 3.04 9.75
N LEU A 20 5.55 4.27 9.31
CA LEU A 20 6.57 5.30 9.15
C LEU A 20 7.31 5.56 10.47
N GLY A 21 6.57 5.74 11.58
CA GLY A 21 7.16 5.92 12.91
C GLY A 21 8.05 4.75 13.34
N TYR A 22 7.60 3.53 13.06
CA TYR A 22 8.39 2.32 13.30
C TYR A 22 9.67 2.29 12.46
N LEU A 23 9.59 2.53 11.15
CA LEU A 23 10.75 2.53 10.26
C LEU A 23 11.78 3.61 10.63
N MET A 24 11.31 4.76 11.10
CA MET A 24 12.17 5.82 11.66
C MET A 24 12.87 5.36 12.95
N TYR A 25 12.15 4.69 13.85
CA TYR A 25 12.68 4.16 15.10
C TYR A 25 13.80 3.13 14.85
N VAL A 26 13.60 2.19 13.93
CA VAL A 26 14.61 1.18 13.57
C VAL A 26 15.72 1.70 12.64
N ARG A 27 15.68 3.00 12.31
CA ARG A 27 16.66 3.68 11.43
C ARG A 27 16.79 3.00 10.06
N SER A 28 15.65 2.66 9.46
CA SER A 28 15.61 2.12 8.09
C SER A 28 16.17 3.12 7.08
N LYS A 29 16.54 2.64 5.88
CA LYS A 29 17.05 3.52 4.80
C LYS A 29 15.95 4.50 4.39
N LEU A 30 16.33 5.77 4.17
CA LEU A 30 15.41 6.86 3.83
C LEU A 30 14.51 6.54 2.64
N TRP A 31 15.05 5.91 1.59
CA TRP A 31 14.28 5.57 0.40
C TRP A 31 13.19 4.53 0.67
N ILE A 32 13.42 3.58 1.60
CA ILE A 32 12.41 2.58 2.00
C ILE A 32 11.28 3.26 2.76
N MET A 33 11.64 4.16 3.69
CA MET A 33 10.65 4.96 4.43
C MET A 33 9.79 5.82 3.51
N LEU A 34 10.43 6.50 2.55
CA LEU A 34 9.72 7.35 1.59
C LEU A 34 8.83 6.52 0.67
N TYR A 35 9.31 5.37 0.20
CA TYR A 35 8.53 4.45 -0.62
C TYR A 35 7.30 3.96 0.15
N ASP A 36 7.48 3.36 1.33
CA ASP A 36 6.41 2.76 2.14
C ASP A 36 5.32 3.78 2.50
N PHE A 37 5.74 4.97 2.95
CA PHE A 37 4.81 6.04 3.28
C PHE A 37 4.06 6.56 2.03
N SER A 38 4.78 6.78 0.93
CA SER A 38 4.18 7.33 -0.29
C SER A 38 3.26 6.33 -0.99
N SER A 39 3.63 5.04 -1.00
CA SER A 39 2.80 3.97 -1.56
C SER A 39 1.53 3.78 -0.72
N GLY A 40 1.62 3.79 0.61
CA GLY A 40 0.47 3.75 1.51
C GLY A 40 -0.48 4.94 1.33
N LEU A 41 0.05 6.16 1.21
CA LEU A 41 -0.76 7.33 0.90
C LEU A 41 -1.44 7.23 -0.47
N TYR A 42 -0.71 6.75 -1.48
CA TYR A 42 -1.26 6.59 -2.83
C TYR A 42 -2.37 5.53 -2.89
N LEU A 43 -2.20 4.40 -2.21
CA LEU A 43 -3.23 3.36 -2.11
C LEU A 43 -4.47 3.86 -1.36
N SER A 44 -4.27 4.67 -0.32
CA SER A 44 -5.37 5.37 0.37
C SER A 44 -6.13 6.29 -0.58
N PHE A 45 -5.41 7.05 -1.40
CA PHE A 45 -6.00 7.91 -2.43
C PHE A 45 -6.79 7.12 -3.47
N LEU A 46 -6.24 6.01 -4.00
CA LEU A 46 -6.95 5.17 -4.96
C LEU A 46 -8.21 4.55 -4.37
N MET A 47 -8.17 4.12 -3.12
CA MET A 47 -9.35 3.62 -2.42
C MET A 47 -10.41 4.71 -2.23
N LEU A 48 -10.02 5.93 -1.83
CA LEU A 48 -10.93 7.06 -1.77
C LEU A 48 -11.52 7.40 -3.14
N ALA A 49 -10.71 7.32 -4.19
CA ALA A 49 -11.13 7.56 -5.56
C ALA A 49 -12.16 6.53 -6.04
N TYR A 50 -11.97 5.25 -5.70
CA TYR A 50 -12.92 4.18 -6.04
C TYR A 50 -14.31 4.41 -5.45
N TRP A 51 -14.40 4.89 -4.21
CA TRP A 51 -15.68 5.08 -3.52
C TRP A 51 -16.26 6.51 -3.62
N SER A 52 -15.58 7.42 -4.31
CA SER A 52 -15.95 8.83 -4.43
C SER A 52 -16.20 9.25 -5.87
N VAL A 53 -17.46 9.61 -6.16
CA VAL A 53 -17.88 10.13 -7.48
C VAL A 53 -17.10 11.38 -7.89
N LYS A 54 -16.59 12.16 -6.93
CA LYS A 54 -15.81 13.38 -7.21
C LYS A 54 -14.36 13.10 -7.58
N LEU A 55 -13.77 12.04 -7.01
CA LEU A 55 -12.35 11.73 -7.17
C LEU A 55 -12.12 10.72 -8.29
N ASN A 56 -13.06 9.80 -8.53
CA ASN A 56 -12.97 8.80 -9.58
C ASN A 56 -12.61 9.39 -10.97
N PRO A 57 -13.22 10.51 -11.43
CA PRO A 57 -12.89 11.09 -12.74
C PRO A 57 -11.47 11.66 -12.86
N LEU A 58 -10.79 11.91 -11.73
CA LEU A 58 -9.41 12.39 -11.72
C LEU A 58 -8.42 11.27 -12.02
N ILE A 59 -8.84 10.01 -11.94
CA ILE A 59 -7.97 8.89 -12.23
C ILE A 59 -7.93 8.65 -13.73
N GLY A 60 -6.79 9.00 -14.31
CA GLY A 60 -6.47 8.77 -15.72
C GLY A 60 -5.44 7.65 -15.95
N PRO A 61 -5.11 7.36 -17.22
CA PRO A 61 -4.19 6.29 -17.62
C PRO A 61 -2.82 6.32 -16.93
N ILE A 62 -2.34 7.51 -16.55
CA ILE A 62 -1.06 7.69 -15.84
C ILE A 62 -1.00 6.96 -14.49
N HIS A 63 -2.15 6.69 -13.85
CA HIS A 63 -2.20 6.01 -12.56
C HIS A 63 -2.01 4.50 -12.68
N VAL A 64 -2.27 3.91 -13.86
CA VAL A 64 -2.09 2.48 -14.10
C VAL A 64 -0.63 2.06 -13.96
N PRO A 65 0.37 2.68 -14.64
CA PRO A 65 1.77 2.31 -14.46
C PRO A 65 2.27 2.62 -13.04
N PHE A 66 1.77 3.67 -12.37
CA PHE A 66 2.14 3.93 -10.96
C PHE A 66 1.63 2.85 -10.02
N PHE A 67 0.37 2.43 -10.17
CA PHE A 67 -0.19 1.34 -9.39
C PHE A 67 0.57 0.02 -9.66
N ALA A 68 0.86 -0.29 -10.92
CA ALA A 68 1.64 -1.46 -11.29
C ALA A 68 3.06 -1.44 -10.67
N ALA A 69 3.71 -0.28 -10.65
CA ALA A 69 5.03 -0.11 -10.03
C ALA A 69 4.98 -0.35 -8.52
N ILE A 70 3.94 0.11 -7.82
CA ILE A 70 3.74 -0.17 -6.40
C ILE A 70 3.58 -1.67 -6.17
N ILE A 71 2.70 -2.35 -6.91
CA ILE A 71 2.52 -3.80 -6.75
C ILE A 71 3.83 -4.56 -7.03
N ALA A 72 4.56 -4.20 -8.09
CA ALA A 72 5.84 -4.81 -8.40
C ALA A 72 6.87 -4.61 -7.27
N MET A 73 6.91 -3.42 -6.68
CA MET A 73 7.82 -3.11 -5.59
C MET A 73 7.41 -3.80 -4.27
N GLU A 74 6.12 -3.90 -3.97
CA GLU A 74 5.60 -4.69 -2.85
C GLU A 74 6.00 -6.17 -2.96
N VAL A 75 5.83 -6.77 -4.15
CA VAL A 75 6.26 -8.14 -4.44
C VAL A 75 7.77 -8.28 -4.27
N TYR A 76 8.53 -7.33 -4.82
CA TYR A 76 9.98 -7.33 -4.68
C TYR A 76 10.39 -7.27 -3.21
N LEU A 77 9.85 -6.36 -2.40
CA LEU A 77 10.22 -6.22 -0.99
C LEU A 77 9.75 -7.39 -0.12
N THR A 78 8.59 -7.97 -0.42
CA THR A 78 7.93 -8.94 0.47
C THR A 78 8.24 -10.41 0.15
N ILE A 79 8.53 -10.72 -1.12
CA ILE A 79 8.75 -12.09 -1.61
C ILE A 79 10.21 -12.30 -2.02
N TRP A 80 10.81 -11.36 -2.74
CA TRP A 80 12.15 -11.53 -3.31
C TRP A 80 13.26 -10.82 -2.52
N GLY A 81 12.89 -9.82 -1.73
CA GLY A 81 13.79 -8.97 -1.00
C GLY A 81 14.27 -9.64 0.28
N ARG A 82 15.58 -9.60 0.51
CA ARG A 82 16.16 -9.91 1.82
C ARG A 82 16.17 -8.61 2.62
N PHE A 83 15.24 -8.47 3.58
CA PHE A 83 15.10 -7.27 4.41
C PHE A 83 16.43 -6.83 5.05
N ASP A 84 17.26 -7.79 5.41
CA ASP A 84 18.59 -7.62 5.99
C ASP A 84 19.55 -6.89 5.02
N GLU A 85 19.54 -7.25 3.73
CA GLU A 85 20.36 -6.60 2.68
C GLU A 85 19.82 -5.21 2.33
N LEU A 86 18.51 -5.06 2.44
CA LEU A 86 17.81 -3.79 2.26
C LEU A 86 18.06 -2.83 3.43
N GLY A 87 18.65 -3.29 4.53
CA GLY A 87 18.97 -2.47 5.71
C GLY A 87 17.75 -2.20 6.59
N VAL A 88 16.71 -3.02 6.47
CA VAL A 88 15.57 -3.02 7.39
C VAL A 88 15.94 -3.91 8.57
N LYS A 89 16.09 -3.31 9.74
CA LYS A 89 16.26 -4.06 10.98
C LYS A 89 14.90 -4.54 11.45
N LEU A 90 14.64 -5.84 11.24
CA LEU A 90 13.47 -6.49 11.82
C LEU A 90 13.67 -6.62 13.34
N PRO A 91 12.59 -6.56 14.13
CA PRO A 91 12.71 -6.81 15.56
C PRO A 91 13.06 -8.28 15.78
N GLU A 92 13.81 -8.58 16.84
CA GLU A 92 14.06 -9.97 17.25
C GLU A 92 12.76 -10.55 17.83
N ILE A 93 11.90 -11.05 16.93
CA ILE A 93 10.65 -11.75 17.25
C ILE A 93 10.79 -13.21 16.83
N SER A 94 9.94 -14.07 17.37
CA SER A 94 9.90 -15.47 16.94
C SER A 94 9.50 -15.54 15.45
N ASP A 95 9.95 -16.58 14.74
CA ASP A 95 9.57 -16.80 13.33
C ASP A 95 8.04 -16.89 13.16
N GLU A 96 7.36 -17.46 14.16
CA GLU A 96 5.89 -17.55 14.20
C GLU A 96 5.23 -16.16 14.29
N ASP A 97 5.71 -15.30 15.18
CA ASP A 97 5.19 -13.93 15.32
C ASP A 97 5.45 -13.10 14.05
N ALA A 98 6.60 -13.32 13.41
CA ALA A 98 6.95 -12.66 12.15
C ALA A 98 5.99 -13.06 11.02
N GLU A 99 5.65 -14.34 10.93
CA GLU A 99 4.71 -14.86 9.93
C GLU A 99 3.28 -14.35 10.17
N ILE A 100 2.83 -14.27 11.42
CA ILE A 100 1.55 -13.68 11.81
C ILE A 100 1.52 -12.19 11.43
N ALA A 101 2.54 -11.42 11.79
CA ALA A 101 2.62 -10.00 11.47
C ALA A 101 2.58 -9.74 9.96
N LYS A 102 3.31 -10.55 9.18
CA LYS A 102 3.28 -10.51 7.72
C LYS A 102 1.88 -10.80 7.17
N THR A 103 1.24 -11.85 7.66
CA THR A 103 -0.11 -12.27 7.23
C THR A 103 -1.15 -11.19 7.54
N VAL A 104 -1.12 -10.63 8.76
CA VAL A 104 -2.01 -9.55 9.17
C VAL A 104 -1.81 -8.31 8.30
N SER A 105 -0.56 -7.94 8.02
CA SER A 105 -0.24 -6.80 7.15
C SER A 105 -0.80 -6.98 5.73
N ILE A 106 -0.65 -8.17 5.14
CA ILE A 106 -1.17 -8.49 3.81
C ILE A 106 -2.70 -8.44 3.81
N LEU A 107 -3.36 -9.09 4.77
CA LEU A 107 -4.83 -9.10 4.86
C LEU A 107 -5.37 -7.68 5.05
N PHE A 108 -4.70 -6.88 5.86
CA PHE A 108 -5.09 -5.51 6.12
C PHE A 108 -4.91 -4.62 4.90
N SER A 109 -3.90 -4.86 4.06
CA SER A 109 -3.61 -4.08 2.84
C SER A 109 -4.38 -4.55 1.60
N SER A 110 -4.86 -5.80 1.59
CA SER A 110 -5.54 -6.43 0.46
C SER A 110 -6.71 -5.62 -0.12
N PRO A 111 -7.62 -5.03 0.69
CA PRO A 111 -8.70 -4.20 0.15
C PRO A 111 -8.21 -2.98 -0.65
N ALA A 112 -7.07 -2.38 -0.26
CA ALA A 112 -6.49 -1.25 -0.98
C ALA A 112 -5.96 -1.68 -2.35
N TYR A 113 -5.31 -2.85 -2.45
CA TYR A 113 -4.88 -3.43 -3.71
C TYR A 113 -6.05 -3.79 -4.62
N ILE A 114 -7.14 -4.35 -4.06
CA ILE A 114 -8.34 -4.69 -4.82
C ILE A 114 -8.98 -3.41 -5.39
N CYS A 115 -9.18 -2.37 -4.57
CA CYS A 115 -9.75 -1.10 -5.02
C CYS A 115 -8.88 -0.46 -6.11
N GLY A 116 -7.56 -0.43 -5.93
CA GLY A 116 -6.63 0.10 -6.92
C GLY A 116 -6.67 -0.67 -8.24
N SER A 117 -6.73 -2.01 -8.17
CA SER A 117 -6.80 -2.88 -9.36
C SER A 117 -8.08 -2.67 -10.16
N LEU A 118 -9.24 -2.68 -9.48
CA LEU A 118 -10.53 -2.45 -10.13
C LEU A 118 -10.58 -1.08 -10.80
N LEU A 119 -10.07 -0.06 -10.10
CA LEU A 119 -10.06 1.29 -10.64
C LEU A 119 -9.13 1.43 -11.85
N CYS A 120 -7.95 0.81 -11.82
CA CYS A 120 -7.06 0.77 -12.97
C CYS A 120 -7.66 0.00 -14.14
N PHE A 121 -8.39 -1.09 -13.87
CA PHE A 121 -9.11 -1.85 -14.88
C PHE A 121 -10.20 -1.00 -15.55
N ASP A 122 -11.00 -0.27 -14.77
CA ASP A 122 -12.03 0.64 -15.30
C ASP A 122 -11.42 1.70 -16.23
N VAL A 123 -10.25 2.25 -15.87
CA VAL A 123 -9.51 3.19 -16.71
C VAL A 123 -9.09 2.52 -18.02
N LEU A 124 -8.47 1.34 -17.98
CA LEU A 124 -8.05 0.63 -19.20
C LEU A 124 -9.23 0.34 -20.13
N MET A 125 -10.36 -0.12 -19.57
CA MET A 125 -11.58 -0.39 -20.33
C MET A 125 -12.18 0.87 -20.95
N LYS A 126 -12.11 2.02 -20.27
CA LYS A 126 -12.59 3.30 -20.78
C LYS A 126 -11.76 3.81 -21.97
N TYR A 127 -10.46 3.58 -21.96
CA TYR A 127 -9.55 4.08 -22.99
C TYR A 127 -9.34 3.12 -24.17
N LYS A 128 -10.00 1.94 -24.18
CA LYS A 128 -9.97 0.94 -25.27
C LYS A 128 -8.59 0.82 -25.94
N PHE A 129 -7.62 0.26 -25.21
CA PHE A 129 -6.50 -0.38 -25.87
C PHE A 129 -6.95 -1.72 -26.48
#